data_AF-T2IMK6-F1
#
_entry.id   AF-T2IMK6-F1
#
_cell.length_a   1.000
_cell.length_b   1.000
_cell.length_c   1.000
_cell.angle_alpha   90.00
_cell.angle_beta   90.00
_cell.angle_gamma   90.00
#
_symmetry.space_group_name_H-M   'P 1'
#
loop_
_entity.id
_entity.type
_entity.pdbx_description
1 polymer ?
#
loop_
_entity_poly.entity_id
_entity_poly.type
_entity_poly.pdbx_seq_one_letter_code
_entity_poly.pdbx_strand_id
1 'polypeptide(L)'
;MHGNVWEWCADDWHDNYNGAPNDGSAWLEYDLAYLAKNRQYNSKSVLRGGSWGSYPNYCRSALRSSYYGSRGYLNHYIGFRVVCVFGRNL
;
A
#
# COMPACT_ATOMS: atom_id res chain seq x y z
N MET A 1 13.55 4.73 -1.03
CA MET A 1 13.79 3.67 -0.02
C MET A 1 13.51 2.34 -0.69
N HIS A 2 14.54 1.50 -0.82
CA HIS A 2 14.52 0.31 -1.68
C HIS A 2 15.14 -0.87 -0.94
N GLY A 3 14.41 -1.99 -0.85
CA GLY A 3 14.86 -3.22 -0.20
C GLY A 3 14.65 -3.28 1.32
N ASN A 4 15.24 -4.32 1.93
CA ASN A 4 15.00 -4.80 3.29
C ASN A 4 13.62 -5.42 3.49
N VAL A 5 12.54 -4.63 3.51
CA VAL A 5 11.17 -5.15 3.63
C VAL A 5 10.21 -4.38 2.75
N TRP A 6 9.21 -5.09 2.22
CA TRP A 6 8.02 -4.46 1.67
C TRP A 6 7.31 -3.66 2.75
N GLU A 7 6.84 -2.47 2.43
CA GLU A 7 6.22 -1.57 3.40
C GLU A 7 4.75 -1.39 3.08
N TRP A 8 3.88 -1.67 4.05
CA TRP A 8 2.44 -1.39 3.95
C TRP A 8 2.18 0.11 3.75
N CYS A 9 1.34 0.42 2.77
CA CYS A 9 0.78 1.75 2.57
C CYS A 9 -0.70 1.80 3.01
N ALA A 10 -1.15 3.00 3.34
CA ALA A 10 -2.54 3.26 3.67
C ALA A 10 -3.46 3.02 2.46
N ASP A 11 -2.98 3.20 1.22
CA ASP A 11 -3.74 3.05 -0.03
C ASP A 11 -4.25 1.62 -0.27
N ASP A 12 -5.49 1.51 -0.73
CA ASP A 12 -6.03 0.28 -1.31
C ASP A 12 -5.42 0.06 -2.72
N TRP A 13 -5.38 -1.19 -3.15
CA TRP A 13 -4.86 -1.54 -4.46
C TRP A 13 -5.81 -1.08 -5.56
N HIS A 14 -5.26 -0.37 -6.53
CA HIS A 14 -5.93 0.03 -7.77
C HIS A 14 -5.03 -0.34 -8.95
N ASP A 15 -5.59 -0.90 -10.02
CA ASP A 15 -4.82 -1.39 -11.18
C ASP A 15 -4.13 -0.26 -11.98
N ASN A 16 -4.61 0.97 -11.83
CA ASN A 16 -4.04 2.16 -12.45
C ASN A 16 -4.11 3.35 -11.50
N TYR A 17 -3.91 4.56 -12.03
CA TYR A 17 -3.93 5.82 -11.29
C TYR A 17 -5.10 6.75 -11.69
N ASN A 18 -6.07 6.24 -12.46
CA ASN A 18 -7.24 7.03 -12.85
C ASN A 18 -8.09 7.34 -11.62
N GLY A 19 -8.30 8.61 -11.31
CA GLY A 19 -9.03 9.04 -10.11
C GLY A 19 -8.20 9.01 -8.82
N ALA A 20 -6.89 8.83 -8.91
CA ALA A 20 -6.01 8.89 -7.73
C ALA A 20 -6.07 10.30 -7.09
N PRO A 21 -6.09 10.38 -5.74
CA PRO A 21 -5.95 11.65 -5.04
C PRO A 21 -4.64 12.36 -5.42
N ASN A 22 -4.69 13.69 -5.55
CA ASN A 22 -3.54 14.54 -5.87
C ASN A 22 -3.11 15.45 -4.71
N ASP A 23 -3.75 15.30 -3.55
CA ASP A 23 -3.51 16.06 -2.32
C ASP A 23 -2.64 15.31 -1.31
N GLY A 24 -2.17 14.11 -1.67
CA GLY A 24 -1.36 13.25 -0.79
C GLY A 24 -2.17 12.47 0.23
N SER A 25 -3.50 12.53 0.19
CA SER A 25 -4.36 11.65 0.99
C SER A 25 -4.26 10.19 0.51
N ALA A 26 -4.56 9.25 1.41
CA ALA A 26 -4.57 7.84 1.08
C ALA A 26 -5.71 7.52 0.10
N TRP A 27 -5.44 6.73 -0.93
CA TRP A 27 -6.46 6.30 -1.87
C TRP A 27 -7.23 5.10 -1.31
N LEU A 28 -8.32 5.37 -0.61
CA LEU A 28 -9.16 4.38 0.07
C LEU A 28 -10.46 4.15 -0.69
N GLU A 29 -10.87 2.88 -0.79
CA GLU A 29 -12.18 2.52 -1.36
C GLU A 29 -13.27 2.66 -0.30
N TYR A 30 -14.10 3.71 -0.43
CA TYR A 30 -15.16 4.04 0.53
C TYR A 30 -16.56 3.49 0.16
N ASP A 31 -16.66 2.65 -0.87
CA ASP A 31 -17.97 2.17 -1.30
C ASP A 31 -18.53 1.13 -0.31
N LEU A 32 -19.69 1.43 0.28
CA LEU A 32 -20.43 0.53 1.17
C LEU A 32 -20.76 -0.82 0.50
N ALA A 33 -20.97 -0.83 -0.83
CA ALA A 33 -21.14 -2.06 -1.60
C ALA A 33 -19.83 -2.84 -1.75
N TYR A 34 -18.69 -2.14 -1.81
CA TYR A 34 -17.35 -2.73 -1.84
C TYR A 34 -16.92 -3.25 -0.46
N LEU A 35 -17.25 -2.56 0.63
CA LEU A 35 -17.07 -3.04 2.00
C LEU A 35 -17.92 -4.31 2.27
N ALA A 36 -19.12 -4.40 1.70
CA ALA A 36 -19.94 -5.60 1.76
C ALA A 36 -19.36 -6.77 0.94
N LYS A 37 -18.71 -6.49 -0.21
CA LYS A 37 -18.02 -7.50 -1.05
C LYS A 37 -16.64 -7.91 -0.51
N ASN A 38 -15.92 -7.03 0.17
CA ASN A 38 -14.51 -7.21 0.57
C ASN A 38 -14.26 -7.44 2.05
N ARG A 39 -15.31 -7.53 2.88
CA ARG A 39 -15.21 -8.24 4.19
C ARG A 39 -14.83 -9.72 4.03
N GLN A 40 -14.83 -10.23 2.80
CA GLN A 40 -14.46 -11.58 2.44
C GLN A 40 -13.16 -11.58 1.62
N TYR A 41 -12.01 -11.58 2.30
CA TYR A 41 -10.71 -12.09 1.80
C TYR A 41 -10.06 -11.46 0.53
N ASN A 42 -10.63 -10.44 -0.10
CA ASN A 42 -10.14 -9.93 -1.39
C ASN A 42 -9.71 -8.45 -1.44
N SER A 43 -9.80 -7.69 -0.33
CA SER A 43 -9.23 -6.34 -0.30
C SER A 43 -7.70 -6.43 -0.35
N LYS A 44 -7.13 -5.90 -1.42
CA LYS A 44 -5.68 -5.84 -1.62
C LYS A 44 -5.18 -4.47 -1.19
N SER A 45 -4.04 -4.44 -0.51
CA SER A 45 -3.42 -3.20 -0.05
C SER A 45 -2.06 -3.02 -0.69
N VAL A 46 -1.67 -1.76 -0.86
CA VAL A 46 -0.42 -1.45 -1.57
C VAL A 46 0.78 -1.70 -0.68
N LEU A 47 1.78 -2.37 -1.25
CA LEU A 47 3.14 -2.49 -0.72
C LEU A 47 4.11 -1.76 -1.64
N ARG A 48 5.12 -1.11 -1.03
CA ARG A 48 6.19 -0.39 -1.74
C ARG A 48 7.57 -0.83 -1.22
N GLY A 49 8.61 -0.52 -2.00
CA GLY A 49 10.01 -0.59 -1.57
C GLY A 49 10.76 -1.87 -1.93
N GLY A 50 10.10 -3.04 -1.96
CA GLY A 50 10.78 -4.33 -2.14
C GLY A 50 11.42 -4.84 -0.85
N SER A 51 11.75 -6.14 -0.79
CA SER A 51 12.37 -6.78 0.36
C SER A 51 13.81 -7.26 0.09
N TRP A 52 14.49 -7.76 1.11
CA TRP A 52 15.83 -8.37 1.00
C TRP A 52 15.89 -9.57 0.06
N GLY A 53 14.77 -10.27 -0.16
CA GLY A 53 14.64 -11.38 -1.11
C GLY A 53 14.10 -10.97 -2.48
N SER A 54 13.86 -9.67 -2.71
CA SER A 54 13.28 -9.19 -3.97
C SER A 54 14.34 -9.01 -5.05
N TYR A 55 14.02 -9.41 -6.29
CA TYR A 55 14.85 -9.07 -7.44
C TYR A 55 14.96 -7.53 -7.60
N PRO A 56 16.07 -7.00 -8.14
CA PRO A 56 16.29 -5.55 -8.25
C PRO A 56 15.18 -4.81 -9.00
N ASN A 57 14.54 -5.44 -10.00
CA ASN A 57 13.41 -4.85 -10.73
C ASN A 57 12.16 -4.64 -9.87
N TYR A 58 12.00 -5.40 -8.77
CA TYR A 58 10.93 -5.21 -7.79
C TYR A 58 11.22 -4.10 -6.77
N CYS A 59 12.45 -3.60 -6.70
CA CYS A 59 12.85 -2.56 -5.76
C CYS A 59 12.78 -1.14 -6.37
N ARG A 60 12.09 -0.92 -7.48
CA ARG A 60 11.98 0.43 -8.11
C ARG A 60 11.00 1.33 -7.36
N SER A 61 11.23 2.65 -7.38
CA SER A 61 10.38 3.64 -6.71
C SER A 61 8.91 3.62 -7.13
N ALA A 62 8.65 3.39 -8.42
CA ALA A 62 7.31 3.38 -8.98
C ALA A 62 6.60 2.02 -8.82
N LEU A 63 7.30 0.98 -8.34
CA LEU A 63 6.69 -0.34 -8.26
C LEU A 63 5.71 -0.43 -7.09
N ARG A 64 4.55 -0.97 -7.40
CA ARG A 64 3.47 -1.27 -6.45
C ARG A 64 3.27 -2.77 -6.44
N SER A 65 3.07 -3.36 -5.26
CA SER A 65 2.71 -4.77 -5.12
C SER A 65 1.44 -4.90 -4.28
N SER A 66 0.63 -5.89 -4.61
CA SER A 66 -0.53 -6.33 -3.82
C SER A 66 -0.48 -7.83 -3.51
N TYR A 67 0.70 -8.43 -3.68
CA TYR A 67 0.86 -9.88 -3.69
C TYR A 67 0.40 -10.53 -2.37
N TYR A 68 0.57 -9.82 -1.26
CA TYR A 68 0.29 -10.31 0.09
C TYR A 68 -1.10 -9.95 0.61
N GLY A 69 -2.03 -9.55 -0.27
CA GLY A 69 -3.43 -9.34 0.10
C GLY A 69 -3.66 -8.11 0.98
N SER A 70 -4.39 -8.30 2.09
CA SER A 70 -4.89 -7.23 2.95
C SER A 70 -3.91 -6.83 4.05
N ARG A 71 -4.07 -5.59 4.55
CA ARG A 71 -3.35 -5.09 5.74
C ARG A 71 -3.67 -6.00 6.93
N GLY A 72 -2.65 -6.66 7.47
CA GLY A 72 -2.79 -7.67 8.52
C GLY A 72 -2.22 -9.03 8.13
N TYR A 73 -1.96 -9.27 6.84
CA TYR A 73 -1.14 -10.40 6.44
C TYR A 73 0.30 -10.22 6.97
N LEU A 74 0.76 -11.22 7.72
CA LEU A 74 2.07 -11.22 8.37
C LEU A 74 3.04 -12.11 7.60
N ASN A 75 4.19 -11.56 7.24
CA ASN A 75 5.27 -12.28 6.55
C ASN A 75 6.60 -11.60 6.85
N HIS A 76 7.68 -12.37 6.94
CA HIS A 76 9.02 -11.88 7.27
C HIS A 76 9.65 -10.97 6.19
N TYR A 77 9.04 -10.86 5.01
CA TYR A 77 9.41 -9.89 3.98
C TYR A 77 8.66 -8.55 4.10
N ILE A 78 7.74 -8.40 5.05
CA ILE A 78 6.83 -7.26 5.15
C ILE A 78 7.03 -6.52 6.49
N GLY A 79 7.06 -5.20 6.41
CA GLY A 79 7.06 -4.27 7.54
C GLY A 79 6.20 -3.05 7.24
N PHE A 80 6.49 -1.95 7.92
CA PHE A 80 5.82 -0.68 7.73
C PHE A 80 6.74 0.47 8.14
N ARG A 81 6.41 1.67 7.68
CA ARG A 81 6.97 2.92 8.21
C ARG A 81 5.84 3.81 8.68
N VAL A 82 6.10 4.54 9.75
CA VAL A 82 5.15 5.51 10.29
C VAL A 82 5.39 6.87 9.64
N VAL A 83 4.29 7.60 9.43
CA VAL A 83 4.33 8.99 8.98
C VAL A 83 3.66 9.84 10.05
N CYS A 84 4.32 10.92 10.46
CA CYS A 84 3.76 11.91 11.38
C CYS A 84 3.54 13.21 10.60
N VAL A 85 2.30 13.69 10.58
CA VAL A 85 1.96 14.96 9.93
C VAL A 85 2.01 16.06 10.99
N PHE A 86 2.91 17.02 10.82
CA PHE A 86 2.95 18.23 11.64
C PHE A 86 2.12 19.31 10.94
N GLY A 87 1.09 19.83 11.61
CA GLY A 87 0.28 20.93 11.08
C GLY A 87 1.16 22.17 10.88
N ARG A 88 1.22 22.68 9.65
CA ARG A 88 1.63 24.08 9.45
C ARG A 88 0.43 24.92 9.83
N ASN A 89 0.48 25.52 11.02
CA ASN A 89 -0.35 26.67 11.32
C ASN A 89 -0.01 27.73 10.25
N LEU A 90 -1.00 28.07 9.43
CA LEU A 90 -0.96 29.25 8.56
C LEU A 90 -1.18 30.51 9.40
#